data_AF-A0A173SIA7-F1
#
_entry.id   AF-A0A173SIA7-F1
#
_cell.length_a   1.000
_cell.length_b   1.000
_cell.length_c   1.000
_cell.angle_alpha   90.00
_cell.angle_beta   90.00
_cell.angle_gamma   90.00
#
_symmetry.space_group_name_H-M   'P 1'
#
loop_
_entity.id
_entity.type
_entity.pdbx_description
1 polymer ?
#
loop_
_entity_poly.entity_id
_entity_poly.type
_entity_poly.pdbx_seq_one_letter_code
_entity_poly.pdbx_strand_id
1 'polypeptide(L)'
;MKKKVAMLLTGVMAVSLLMTGCQSTKGLENDNIKISVYKGVEVDKVDKPSEVTDDDVNTQIQSVLDENATTKEVTDRAVKKGDTATIDFVGKMNGKAFDGGSSTDYPLEIGSNSFIEGFEDSIIGHKIGDTFDWNGKFPENYGSSDLAGKDVTFTITVKSISKKNTPKLTDKLVKKVSKKSKTVKEYKEEVKKSLEEDNEKTYNDTLQQAAWQKVLDNTKVKKYPEKDVKKIEDSLISQYKSVAKAYNMSYDDLIKQQMGTTVEKFEKQVTKAAKSSVKQTLVTKAIADKENIKLDDATYKTELKKIAKEYGYDSVKALKKAASKSDLKEIALNDLVKEWLANQCIQVESSSSSSSSSSSSSSSSSSSSSSSSSSSGN
;
A
#
# COMPACT_ATOMS: atom_id res chain seq x y z
N MET A 1 -62.04 7.02 10.54
CA MET A 1 -62.75 7.88 9.58
C MET A 1 -61.75 8.44 8.58
N LYS A 2 -61.97 8.15 7.29
CA LYS A 2 -61.62 8.92 6.07
C LYS A 2 -60.20 9.54 5.95
N LYS A 3 -59.42 9.40 4.87
CA LYS A 3 -59.52 8.71 3.57
C LYS A 3 -58.21 9.02 2.81
N LYS A 4 -57.62 8.01 2.16
CA LYS A 4 -56.92 8.05 0.84
C LYS A 4 -55.55 8.79 0.77
N VAL A 5 -54.56 8.41 -0.04
CA VAL A 5 -54.50 7.68 -1.32
C VAL A 5 -53.18 6.90 -1.39
N ALA A 6 -53.25 5.65 -1.86
CA ALA A 6 -52.11 4.87 -2.36
C ALA A 6 -51.82 5.26 -3.82
N MET A 7 -50.55 5.30 -4.23
CA MET A 7 -50.21 5.14 -5.65
C MET A 7 -48.84 4.48 -5.83
N LEU A 8 -48.91 3.19 -6.18
CA LEU A 8 -47.95 2.51 -7.04
C LEU A 8 -47.72 3.31 -8.31
N LEU A 9 -46.46 3.52 -8.69
CA LEU A 9 -46.07 3.70 -10.08
C LEU A 9 -44.77 2.95 -10.33
N THR A 10 -44.95 1.71 -10.80
CA THR A 10 -44.08 1.06 -11.77
C THR A 10 -43.75 2.05 -12.89
N GLY A 11 -42.52 2.55 -12.90
CA GLY A 11 -41.99 3.42 -13.95
C GLY A 11 -40.76 2.77 -14.55
N VAL A 12 -40.97 1.96 -15.59
CA VAL A 12 -39.96 1.57 -16.56
C VAL A 12 -39.37 2.86 -17.14
N MET A 13 -38.22 3.33 -16.66
CA MET A 13 -37.43 4.30 -17.42
C MET A 13 -36.66 3.53 -18.47
N ALA A 14 -37.26 3.51 -19.65
CA ALA A 14 -36.63 3.16 -20.90
C ALA A 14 -35.26 3.84 -21.00
N VAL A 15 -34.22 3.04 -21.28
CA VAL A 15 -32.98 3.53 -21.88
C VAL A 15 -33.37 4.05 -23.27
N SER A 16 -33.79 5.30 -23.31
CA SER A 16 -34.07 6.05 -24.53
C SER A 16 -32.75 6.33 -25.23
N LEU A 17 -32.41 5.42 -26.14
CA LEU A 17 -31.70 5.78 -27.37
C LEU A 17 -32.40 6.96 -28.05
N LEU A 18 -31.59 7.81 -28.70
CA LEU A 18 -31.95 8.86 -29.69
C LEU A 18 -32.22 10.26 -29.07
N MET A 19 -31.59 11.38 -29.46
CA MET A 19 -30.81 11.73 -30.65
C MET A 19 -30.16 13.14 -30.49
N THR A 20 -28.98 13.29 -31.10
CA THR A 20 -28.48 14.51 -31.79
C THR A 20 -28.13 15.78 -30.99
N GLY A 21 -26.85 15.87 -30.64
CA GLY A 21 -26.08 17.12 -30.57
C GLY A 21 -24.62 16.83 -30.92
N CYS A 22 -24.17 17.23 -32.13
CA CYS A 22 -22.80 17.13 -32.67
C CYS A 22 -21.90 15.99 -32.14
N GLN A 23 -21.97 14.83 -32.80
CA GLN A 23 -21.06 13.69 -32.61
C GLN A 23 -19.62 14.05 -33.01
N SER A 24 -18.83 14.54 -32.06
CA SER A 24 -17.41 14.20 -32.00
C SER A 24 -17.31 12.83 -31.34
N THR A 25 -16.90 11.80 -32.08
CA THR A 25 -16.83 10.42 -31.58
C THR A 25 -16.05 10.34 -30.26
N LYS A 26 -16.69 9.87 -29.18
CA LYS A 26 -16.03 9.63 -27.87
C LYS A 26 -14.97 8.52 -27.92
N GLY A 27 -14.92 7.78 -29.02
CA GLY A 27 -13.91 6.78 -29.36
C GLY A 27 -12.90 7.28 -30.40
N LEU A 28 -11.88 6.47 -30.65
CA LEU A 28 -10.77 6.76 -31.56
C LEU A 28 -10.39 5.49 -32.31
N GLU A 29 -10.11 5.60 -33.59
CA GLU A 29 -9.69 4.45 -34.39
C GLU A 29 -8.60 4.87 -35.39
N ASN A 30 -7.52 4.09 -35.44
CA ASN A 30 -6.45 4.21 -36.43
C ASN A 30 -6.04 2.82 -36.94
N ASP A 31 -4.92 2.73 -37.66
CA ASP A 31 -4.44 1.48 -38.25
C ASP A 31 -4.05 0.42 -37.18
N ASN A 32 -3.61 0.86 -36.00
CA ASN A 32 -3.10 -0.03 -34.96
C ASN A 32 -4.12 -0.38 -33.89
N ILE A 33 -5.01 0.54 -33.52
CA ILE A 33 -5.93 0.39 -32.39
C ILE A 33 -7.33 0.94 -32.67
N LYS A 34 -8.29 0.45 -31.89
CA LYS A 34 -9.65 0.98 -31.76
C LYS A 34 -9.96 1.16 -30.28
N ILE A 35 -10.17 2.40 -29.86
CA ILE A 35 -10.62 2.78 -28.53
C ILE A 35 -12.11 3.07 -28.62
N SER A 36 -12.91 2.35 -27.83
CA SER A 36 -14.36 2.48 -27.88
C SER A 36 -14.83 3.80 -27.27
N VAL A 37 -14.30 4.14 -26.09
CA VAL A 37 -14.56 5.37 -25.36
C VAL A 37 -13.29 5.79 -24.60
N TYR A 38 -12.85 7.03 -24.78
CA TYR A 38 -11.79 7.62 -23.95
C TYR A 38 -12.18 8.95 -23.32
N LYS A 39 -13.02 9.75 -24.01
CA LYS A 39 -13.59 10.98 -23.45
C LYS A 39 -14.91 10.66 -22.75
N GLY A 40 -15.03 11.03 -21.48
CA GLY A 40 -16.19 10.71 -20.65
C GLY A 40 -16.27 9.24 -20.23
N VAL A 41 -15.12 8.59 -20.02
CA VAL A 41 -15.08 7.22 -19.51
C VAL A 41 -15.58 7.20 -18.06
N GLU A 42 -16.42 6.23 -17.73
CA GLU A 42 -16.97 6.08 -16.37
C GLU A 42 -15.97 5.35 -15.47
N VAL A 43 -15.64 5.98 -14.35
CA VAL A 43 -14.78 5.44 -13.29
C VAL A 43 -15.55 5.46 -11.97
N ASP A 44 -15.23 4.52 -11.09
CA ASP A 44 -15.72 4.58 -9.71
C ASP A 44 -15.30 5.90 -9.07
N LYS A 45 -16.20 6.49 -8.30
CA LYS A 45 -15.94 7.74 -7.58
C LYS A 45 -14.74 7.55 -6.65
N VAL A 46 -13.80 8.48 -6.77
CA VAL A 46 -12.67 8.60 -5.86
C VAL A 46 -13.05 9.69 -4.86
N ASP A 47 -12.99 9.38 -3.57
CA ASP A 47 -13.28 10.37 -2.54
C ASP A 47 -12.24 11.48 -2.58
N LYS A 48 -12.71 12.72 -2.59
CA LYS A 48 -11.82 13.87 -2.47
C LYS A 48 -11.15 13.86 -1.10
N PRO A 49 -9.90 14.31 -1.01
CA PRO A 49 -9.21 14.36 0.27
C PRO A 49 -9.98 15.25 1.25
N SER A 50 -10.09 14.78 2.50
CA SER A 50 -10.62 15.60 3.59
C SER A 50 -9.63 16.71 3.95
N GLU A 51 -10.12 17.73 4.66
CA GLU A 51 -9.24 18.76 5.22
C GLU A 51 -8.22 18.13 6.16
N VAL A 52 -6.96 18.53 6.03
CA VAL A 52 -5.89 18.11 6.93
C VAL A 52 -6.11 18.74 8.30
N THR A 53 -6.28 17.88 9.30
CA THR A 53 -6.55 18.28 10.68
C THR A 53 -5.25 18.56 11.44
N ASP A 54 -5.37 19.23 12.58
CA ASP A 54 -4.23 19.43 13.48
C ASP A 54 -3.68 18.11 14.03
N ASP A 55 -4.52 17.08 14.17
CA ASP A 55 -4.13 15.75 14.64
C ASP A 55 -3.29 15.02 13.59
N ASP A 56 -3.60 15.16 12.30
CA ASP A 56 -2.77 14.63 11.21
C ASP A 56 -1.38 15.27 11.22
N VAL A 57 -1.32 16.60 11.40
CA VAL A 57 -0.07 17.35 11.50
C VAL A 57 0.73 16.90 12.72
N ASN A 58 0.09 16.78 13.87
CA ASN A 58 0.77 16.35 15.10
C ASN A 58 1.26 14.90 14.99
N THR A 59 0.52 14.02 14.33
CA THR A 59 0.92 12.63 14.07
C THR A 59 2.17 12.58 13.19
N GLN A 60 2.18 13.32 12.07
CA GLN A 60 3.34 13.36 11.19
C GLN A 60 4.57 13.96 11.88
N ILE A 61 4.39 15.00 12.70
CA ILE A 61 5.46 15.57 13.51
C ILE A 61 5.97 14.55 14.52
N GLN A 62 5.09 13.80 15.17
CA GLN A 62 5.46 12.78 16.13
C GLN A 62 6.35 11.72 15.49
N SER A 63 6.05 11.27 14.27
CA SER A 63 6.93 10.37 13.50
C SER A 63 8.34 10.96 13.31
N VAL A 64 8.44 12.24 12.96
CA VAL A 64 9.75 12.93 12.82
C VAL A 64 10.49 13.05 14.16
N LEU A 65 9.76 13.27 15.27
CA LEU A 65 10.35 13.27 16.60
C LEU A 65 10.90 11.89 16.96
N ASP A 66 10.15 10.83 16.65
CA ASP A 66 10.54 9.45 16.92
C ASP A 66 11.75 9.01 16.08
N GLU A 67 11.84 9.41 14.82
CA GLU A 67 13.03 9.20 13.96
C GLU A 67 14.27 9.94 14.50
N ASN A 68 14.07 11.04 15.23
CA ASN A 68 15.13 11.81 15.86
C ASN A 68 15.35 11.46 17.34
N ALA A 69 14.70 10.40 17.83
CA ALA A 69 14.91 9.92 19.19
C ALA A 69 16.34 9.39 19.36
N THR A 70 16.87 9.56 20.57
CA THR A 70 18.18 9.02 20.95
C THR A 70 18.02 7.98 22.03
N THR A 71 18.75 6.89 21.92
CA THR A 71 18.76 5.85 22.95
C THR A 71 19.92 6.10 23.90
N LYS A 72 19.65 6.02 25.20
CA LYS A 72 20.69 6.06 26.25
C LYS A 72 20.68 4.75 27.01
N GLU A 73 21.84 4.15 27.19
CA GLU A 73 22.01 3.01 28.07
C GLU A 73 21.71 3.41 29.53
N VAL A 74 21.12 2.48 30.26
CA VAL A 74 20.77 2.62 31.67
C VAL A 74 21.39 1.44 32.42
N THR A 75 22.36 1.72 33.30
CA THR A 75 23.08 0.68 34.05
C THR A 75 22.93 0.80 35.56
N ASP A 76 22.34 1.90 36.05
CA ASP A 76 22.31 2.28 37.46
C ASP A 76 21.02 1.89 38.19
N ARG A 77 20.05 1.29 37.49
CA ARG A 77 18.74 0.93 38.04
C ARG A 77 18.12 -0.28 37.35
N ALA A 78 17.09 -0.84 37.98
CA ALA A 78 16.23 -1.86 37.40
C ALA A 78 15.35 -1.31 36.25
N VAL A 79 14.82 -2.24 35.45
CA VAL A 79 13.88 -2.01 34.35
C VAL A 79 12.62 -1.32 34.86
N LYS A 80 12.12 -0.35 34.10
CA LYS A 80 10.84 0.33 34.32
C LYS A 80 10.03 0.36 33.04
N LYS A 81 8.73 0.61 33.17
CA LYS A 81 7.85 0.87 32.01
C LYS A 81 8.39 2.01 31.14
N GLY A 82 8.41 1.81 29.83
CA GLY A 82 8.96 2.72 28.83
C GLY A 82 10.47 2.58 28.59
N ASP A 83 11.18 1.69 29.28
CA ASP A 83 12.52 1.28 28.88
C ASP A 83 12.45 0.25 27.75
N THR A 84 13.54 0.14 26.98
CA THR A 84 13.82 -0.99 26.11
C THR A 84 14.81 -1.91 26.81
N ALA A 85 14.37 -3.11 27.19
CA ALA A 85 15.24 -4.14 27.73
C ALA A 85 15.67 -5.09 26.60
N THR A 86 16.97 -5.31 26.44
CA THR A 86 17.46 -6.42 25.63
C THR A 86 17.40 -7.68 26.49
N ILE A 87 16.67 -8.70 26.03
CA ILE A 87 16.44 -9.93 26.79
C ILE A 87 16.81 -11.18 26.00
N ASP A 88 17.27 -12.19 26.72
CA ASP A 88 17.25 -13.57 26.26
C ASP A 88 16.05 -14.26 26.90
N PHE A 89 15.26 -15.01 26.14
CA PHE A 89 14.17 -15.79 26.73
C PHE A 89 14.01 -17.16 26.11
N VAL A 90 13.57 -18.12 26.93
CA VAL A 90 13.27 -19.49 26.52
C VAL A 90 11.90 -19.89 27.04
N GLY A 91 10.94 -20.01 26.13
CA GLY A 91 9.58 -20.46 26.40
C GLY A 91 9.50 -21.99 26.44
N LYS A 92 8.85 -22.52 27.47
CA LYS A 92 8.63 -23.95 27.71
C LYS A 92 7.15 -24.21 27.98
N MET A 93 6.62 -25.27 27.37
CA MET A 93 5.32 -25.84 27.71
C MET A 93 5.55 -27.27 28.21
N ASN A 94 4.95 -27.64 29.34
CA ASN A 94 5.14 -28.96 29.96
C ASN A 94 6.63 -29.34 30.12
N GLY A 95 7.47 -28.35 30.46
CA GLY A 95 8.92 -28.53 30.64
C GLY A 95 9.75 -28.66 29.36
N LYS A 96 9.13 -28.62 28.16
CA LYS A 96 9.84 -28.68 26.87
C LYS A 96 9.80 -27.35 26.15
N ALA A 97 10.94 -26.94 25.60
CA ALA A 97 10.98 -25.77 24.72
C ALA A 97 10.16 -26.03 23.45
N PHE A 98 9.53 -24.97 22.92
CA PHE A 98 8.74 -25.04 21.70
C PHE A 98 9.29 -24.09 20.64
N ASP A 99 9.03 -24.40 19.37
CA ASP A 99 9.52 -23.63 18.24
C ASP A 99 8.90 -22.23 18.21
N GLY A 100 9.71 -21.21 17.91
CA GLY A 100 9.32 -19.80 18.00
C GLY A 100 9.14 -19.26 19.42
N GLY A 101 9.35 -20.07 20.46
CA GLY A 101 9.22 -19.67 21.87
C GLY A 101 10.48 -19.10 22.51
N SER A 102 11.60 -19.02 21.79
CA SER A 102 12.89 -18.59 22.34
C SER A 102 13.59 -17.58 21.44
N SER A 103 14.30 -16.62 22.05
CA SER A 103 15.10 -15.62 21.34
C SER A 103 16.28 -15.17 22.19
N THR A 104 17.32 -14.67 21.53
CA THR A 104 18.51 -14.09 22.16
C THR A 104 18.70 -12.67 21.67
N ASP A 105 19.19 -11.79 22.54
CA ASP A 105 19.44 -10.37 22.29
C ASP A 105 18.20 -9.63 21.74
N TYR A 106 17.00 -10.04 22.18
CA TYR A 106 15.75 -9.47 21.70
C TYR A 106 15.48 -8.11 22.36
N PRO A 107 15.37 -7.00 21.60
CA PRO A 107 15.03 -5.70 22.16
C PRO A 107 13.51 -5.59 22.38
N LEU A 108 13.09 -5.48 23.64
CA LEU A 108 11.69 -5.36 24.02
C LEU A 108 11.43 -4.01 24.70
N GLU A 109 10.54 -3.19 24.11
CA GLU A 109 10.00 -2.00 24.77
C GLU A 109 8.93 -2.40 25.80
N ILE A 110 9.18 -2.07 27.07
CA ILE A 110 8.34 -2.46 28.19
C ILE A 110 7.09 -1.58 28.25
N GLY A 111 5.92 -2.19 28.06
CA GLY A 111 4.62 -1.54 27.93
C GLY A 111 4.16 -1.33 26.48
N SER A 112 4.83 -1.96 25.51
CA SER A 112 4.42 -1.95 24.09
C SER A 112 3.22 -2.85 23.82
N ASN A 113 2.96 -3.83 24.69
CA ASN A 113 1.94 -4.88 24.51
C ASN A 113 2.18 -5.71 23.24
N SER A 114 3.45 -5.88 22.88
CA SER A 114 3.86 -6.73 21.75
C SER A 114 3.97 -8.20 22.16
N PHE A 115 4.10 -8.47 23.46
CA PHE A 115 4.09 -9.82 24.04
C PHE A 115 2.76 -10.13 24.73
N ILE A 116 2.57 -11.40 25.09
CA ILE A 116 1.40 -11.84 25.85
C ILE A 116 1.27 -11.10 27.18
N GLU A 117 0.03 -10.89 27.61
CA GLU A 117 -0.29 -10.12 28.81
C GLU A 117 0.50 -10.60 30.03
N GLY A 118 1.04 -9.65 30.79
CA GLY A 118 1.84 -9.92 31.99
C GLY A 118 3.32 -10.25 31.73
N PHE A 119 3.72 -10.61 30.49
CA PHE A 119 5.12 -10.90 30.17
C PHE A 119 6.00 -9.65 30.36
N GLU A 120 5.63 -8.53 29.75
CA GLU A 120 6.42 -7.29 29.83
C GLU A 120 6.46 -6.73 31.25
N ASP A 121 5.34 -6.81 31.98
CA ASP A 121 5.25 -6.35 33.36
C ASP A 121 6.12 -7.18 34.30
N SER A 122 6.33 -8.47 34.01
CA SER A 122 7.20 -9.35 34.80
C SER A 122 8.66 -8.92 34.81
N ILE A 123 9.10 -8.18 33.77
CA ILE A 123 10.48 -7.72 33.62
C ILE A 123 10.72 -6.47 34.47
N ILE A 124 9.67 -5.72 34.82
CA ILE A 124 9.78 -4.50 35.62
C ILE A 124 10.36 -4.84 37.00
N GLY A 125 11.39 -4.10 37.42
CA GLY A 125 12.06 -4.31 38.70
C GLY A 125 13.29 -5.22 38.65
N HIS A 126 13.51 -5.95 37.55
CA HIS A 126 14.73 -6.73 37.34
C HIS A 126 15.91 -5.85 36.87
N LYS A 127 17.12 -6.23 37.27
CA LYS A 127 18.38 -5.58 36.91
C LYS A 127 19.08 -6.31 35.77
N ILE A 128 20.05 -5.64 35.15
CA ILE A 128 20.94 -6.26 34.17
C ILE A 128 21.65 -7.45 34.82
N GLY A 129 21.62 -8.59 34.13
CA GLY A 129 22.16 -9.86 34.59
C GLY A 129 21.16 -10.76 35.33
N ASP A 130 20.00 -10.24 35.71
CA ASP A 130 18.97 -11.06 36.38
C ASP A 130 18.40 -12.09 35.40
N THR A 131 18.30 -13.33 35.86
CA THR A 131 17.58 -14.43 35.22
C THR A 131 16.44 -14.88 36.13
N PHE A 132 15.23 -14.97 35.61
CA PHE A 132 14.05 -15.36 36.36
C PHE A 132 13.04 -16.10 35.47
N ASP A 133 12.12 -16.84 36.09
CA ASP A 133 11.04 -17.50 35.40
C ASP A 133 9.73 -16.72 35.57
N TRP A 134 9.01 -16.53 34.48
CA TRP A 134 7.64 -16.04 34.48
C TRP A 134 6.70 -17.12 33.97
N ASN A 135 5.62 -17.36 34.71
CA ASN A 135 4.56 -18.29 34.35
C ASN A 135 3.35 -17.51 33.88
N GLY A 136 2.87 -17.84 32.69
CA GLY A 136 1.70 -17.21 32.10
C GLY A 136 0.89 -18.19 31.28
N LYS A 137 -0.10 -17.65 30.58
CA LYS A 137 -1.00 -18.42 29.73
C LYS A 137 -1.19 -17.66 28.43
N PHE A 138 -1.13 -18.37 27.30
CA PHE A 138 -1.51 -17.78 26.02
C PHE A 138 -3.01 -17.47 26.00
N PRO A 139 -3.43 -16.36 25.39
CA PRO A 139 -4.85 -16.04 25.28
C PRO A 139 -5.59 -17.08 24.45
N GLU A 140 -6.89 -17.25 24.71
CA GLU A 140 -7.73 -18.26 24.02
C GLU A 140 -7.83 -18.00 22.50
N ASN A 141 -7.66 -16.75 22.07
CA ASN A 141 -7.71 -16.33 20.67
C ASN A 141 -6.32 -16.17 20.02
N TYR A 142 -5.29 -16.83 20.57
CA TYR A 142 -3.94 -16.74 20.00
C TYR A 142 -3.88 -17.34 18.60
N GLY A 143 -3.13 -16.71 17.69
CA GLY A 143 -3.12 -17.08 16.26
C GLY A 143 -2.58 -18.49 15.95
N SER A 144 -1.92 -19.13 16.91
CA SER A 144 -1.51 -20.53 16.83
C SER A 144 -2.43 -21.40 17.69
N SER A 145 -3.16 -22.31 17.05
CA SER A 145 -4.03 -23.29 17.72
C SER A 145 -3.28 -24.19 18.69
N ASP A 146 -1.98 -24.40 18.45
CA ASP A 146 -1.13 -25.23 19.29
C ASP A 146 -0.66 -24.52 20.56
N LEU A 147 -0.84 -23.20 20.65
CA LEU A 147 -0.44 -22.38 21.81
C LEU A 147 -1.65 -21.79 22.53
N ALA A 148 -2.74 -21.51 21.82
CA ALA A 148 -3.95 -20.89 22.36
C ALA A 148 -4.43 -21.58 23.65
N GLY A 149 -4.66 -20.78 24.69
CA GLY A 149 -5.16 -21.26 25.98
C GLY A 149 -4.20 -22.14 26.78
N LYS A 150 -2.94 -22.33 26.34
CA LYS A 150 -1.98 -23.18 27.06
C LYS A 150 -1.12 -22.38 28.04
N ASP A 151 -0.78 -23.04 29.15
CA ASP A 151 0.17 -22.52 30.13
C ASP A 151 1.60 -22.59 29.58
N VAL A 152 2.40 -21.58 29.90
CA VAL A 152 3.77 -21.44 29.44
C VAL A 152 4.65 -20.87 30.54
N THR A 153 5.87 -21.37 30.62
CA THR A 153 6.93 -20.80 31.46
C THR A 153 8.00 -20.20 30.57
N PHE A 154 8.32 -18.93 30.78
CA PHE A 154 9.45 -18.27 30.13
C PHE A 154 10.56 -18.06 31.14
N THR A 155 11.74 -18.62 30.86
CA THR A 155 12.97 -18.22 31.53
C THR A 155 13.52 -16.99 30.81
N ILE A 156 13.59 -15.85 31.49
CA ILE A 156 13.95 -14.54 30.93
C ILE A 156 15.25 -14.07 31.58
N THR A 157 16.17 -13.53 30.79
CA THR A 157 17.41 -12.90 31.26
C THR A 157 17.50 -11.48 30.73
N VAL A 158 17.70 -10.50 31.61
CA VAL A 158 17.88 -9.09 31.22
C VAL A 158 19.35 -8.85 30.89
N LYS A 159 19.65 -8.52 29.64
CA LYS A 159 21.02 -8.34 29.13
C LYS A 159 21.47 -6.89 29.15
N SER A 160 20.60 -5.97 28.80
CA SER A 160 20.86 -4.53 28.90
C SER A 160 19.56 -3.77 29.02
N ILE A 161 19.65 -2.54 29.50
CA ILE A 161 18.51 -1.63 29.59
C ILE A 161 18.90 -0.36 28.87
N SER A 162 17.99 0.13 28.04
CA SER A 162 18.15 1.41 27.39
C SER A 162 16.86 2.19 27.45
N LYS A 163 16.96 3.51 27.35
CA LYS A 163 15.83 4.43 27.38
C LYS A 163 15.83 5.26 26.11
N LYS A 164 14.73 5.17 25.37
CA LYS A 164 14.43 6.05 24.25
C LYS A 164 14.13 7.46 24.78
N ASN A 165 14.85 8.45 24.26
CA ASN A 165 14.65 9.87 24.54
C ASN A 165 14.20 10.56 23.26
N THR A 166 12.88 10.61 23.06
CA THR A 166 12.26 11.37 21.98
C THR A 166 12.40 12.87 22.27
N PRO A 167 13.01 13.67 21.38
CA PRO A 167 13.16 15.10 21.60
C PRO A 167 11.81 15.81 21.58
N LYS A 168 11.74 16.95 22.27
CA LYS A 168 10.59 17.86 22.12
C LYS A 168 10.71 18.64 20.81
N LEU A 169 9.56 18.93 20.19
CA LEU A 169 9.49 19.85 19.08
C LEU A 169 9.91 21.25 19.53
N THR A 170 11.02 21.74 18.98
CA THR A 170 11.59 23.06 19.29
C THR A 170 12.15 23.67 18.02
N ASP A 171 12.31 25.00 17.96
CA ASP A 171 12.91 25.70 16.82
C ASP A 171 14.31 25.18 16.47
N LYS A 172 15.07 24.73 17.49
CA LYS A 172 16.39 24.11 17.28
C LYS A 172 16.28 22.79 16.52
N LEU A 173 15.30 21.95 16.86
CA LEU A 173 15.05 20.71 16.15
C LEU A 173 14.52 20.98 14.74
N VAL A 174 13.59 21.94 14.59
CA VAL A 174 13.05 22.35 13.28
C VAL A 174 14.18 22.72 12.31
N LYS A 175 15.14 23.54 12.73
CA LYS A 175 16.30 23.92 11.90
C LYS A 175 17.20 22.74 11.50
N LYS A 176 17.13 21.61 12.21
CA LYS A 176 17.86 20.39 11.90
C LYS A 176 17.10 19.52 10.90
N VAL A 177 15.77 19.43 11.03
CA VAL A 177 14.93 18.49 10.26
C VAL A 177 14.30 19.11 9.02
N SER A 178 14.13 20.43 8.97
CA SER A 178 13.59 21.15 7.82
C SER A 178 14.67 22.00 7.14
N LYS A 179 14.60 22.03 5.80
CA LYS A 179 15.41 22.93 4.96
C LYS A 179 14.77 24.30 4.76
N LYS A 180 13.47 24.44 5.07
CA LYS A 180 12.67 25.63 4.75
C LYS A 180 12.24 26.39 6.01
N SER A 181 11.87 25.65 7.05
CA SER A 181 11.32 26.21 8.29
C SER A 181 12.38 26.49 9.33
N LYS A 182 12.20 27.56 10.11
CA LYS A 182 13.10 27.98 11.20
C LYS A 182 12.41 27.93 12.57
N THR A 183 11.09 28.00 12.59
CA THR A 183 10.28 27.97 13.82
C THR A 183 9.30 26.79 13.84
N VAL A 184 8.85 26.40 15.03
CA VAL A 184 7.81 25.37 15.20
C VAL A 184 6.53 25.71 14.44
N LYS A 185 6.14 26.99 14.42
CA LYS A 185 4.94 27.43 13.70
C LYS A 185 5.07 27.22 12.19
N GLU A 186 6.16 27.72 11.60
CA GLU A 186 6.46 27.54 10.17
C GLU A 186 6.53 26.04 9.80
N TYR A 187 7.09 25.22 10.69
CA TYR A 187 7.20 23.79 10.45
C TYR A 187 5.85 23.08 10.47
N LYS A 188 4.94 23.44 11.39
CA LYS A 188 3.57 22.92 11.38
C LYS A 188 2.83 23.28 10.09
N GLU A 189 2.99 24.52 9.61
CA GLU A 189 2.42 24.96 8.33
C GLU A 189 3.05 24.21 7.14
N GLU A 190 4.37 23.98 7.15
CA GLU A 190 5.07 23.19 6.13
C GLU A 190 4.55 21.74 6.09
N VAL A 191 4.39 21.11 7.26
CA VAL A 191 3.86 19.74 7.37
C VAL A 191 2.42 19.68 6.89
N LYS A 192 1.56 20.61 7.31
CA LYS A 192 0.16 20.69 6.84
C LYS A 192 0.10 20.78 5.32
N LYS A 193 0.87 21.69 4.73
CA LYS A 193 0.92 21.86 3.28
C LYS A 193 1.43 20.61 2.57
N SER A 194 2.45 19.94 3.12
CA SER A 194 2.94 18.68 2.55
C SER A 194 1.86 17.61 2.54
N LEU A 195 1.12 17.45 3.64
CA LEU A 195 0.01 16.50 3.74
C LEU A 195 -1.11 16.83 2.75
N GLU A 196 -1.45 18.11 2.59
CA GLU A 196 -2.43 18.56 1.59
C GLU A 196 -1.97 18.21 0.16
N GLU A 197 -0.71 18.52 -0.18
CA GLU A 197 -0.12 18.19 -1.48
C GLU A 197 -0.07 16.66 -1.74
N ASP A 198 0.26 15.86 -0.72
CA ASP A 198 0.33 14.41 -0.82
C ASP A 198 -1.06 13.77 -0.94
N ASN A 199 -2.05 14.28 -0.21
CA ASN A 199 -3.44 13.86 -0.30
C ASN A 199 -4.04 14.18 -1.68
N GLU A 200 -3.80 15.39 -2.19
CA GLU A 200 -4.23 15.80 -3.53
C GLU A 200 -3.54 14.97 -4.62
N LYS A 201 -2.23 14.71 -4.49
CA LYS A 201 -1.50 13.82 -5.40
C LYS A 201 -2.11 12.43 -5.41
N THR A 202 -2.35 11.84 -4.23
CA THR A 202 -2.93 10.49 -4.10
C THR A 202 -4.30 10.39 -4.78
N TYR A 203 -5.15 11.40 -4.57
CA TYR A 203 -6.45 11.48 -5.24
C TYR A 203 -6.29 11.55 -6.77
N ASN A 204 -5.44 12.45 -7.26
CA ASN A 204 -5.23 12.65 -8.69
C ASN A 204 -4.63 11.40 -9.35
N ASP A 205 -3.63 10.77 -8.75
CA ASP A 205 -3.01 9.55 -9.25
C ASP A 205 -4.05 8.42 -9.32
N THR A 206 -4.86 8.26 -8.28
CA THR A 206 -5.93 7.24 -8.25
C THR A 206 -6.91 7.45 -9.40
N LEU A 207 -7.36 8.68 -9.60
CA LEU A 207 -8.30 9.02 -10.68
C LEU A 207 -7.67 8.83 -12.06
N GLN A 208 -6.42 9.25 -12.24
CA GLN A 208 -5.65 9.06 -13.47
C GLN A 208 -5.48 7.58 -13.81
N GLN A 209 -5.11 6.75 -12.85
CA GLN A 209 -4.97 5.31 -13.07
C GLN A 209 -6.31 4.65 -13.38
N ALA A 210 -7.38 5.03 -12.67
CA ALA A 210 -8.72 4.50 -12.94
C ALA A 210 -9.19 4.84 -14.37
N ALA A 211 -9.07 6.11 -14.78
CA ALA A 211 -9.44 6.55 -16.12
C ALA A 211 -8.59 5.85 -17.18
N TRP A 212 -7.28 5.79 -16.97
CA TRP A 212 -6.34 5.11 -17.87
C TRP A 212 -6.68 3.63 -18.05
N GLN A 213 -6.93 2.91 -16.94
CA GLN A 213 -7.24 1.49 -16.98
C GLN A 213 -8.54 1.24 -17.75
N LYS A 214 -9.60 2.02 -17.50
CA LYS A 214 -10.85 1.90 -18.26
C LYS A 214 -10.65 2.12 -19.76
N VAL A 215 -9.81 3.08 -20.15
CA VAL A 215 -9.44 3.31 -21.56
C VAL A 215 -8.71 2.12 -22.14
N LEU A 216 -7.73 1.56 -21.42
CA LEU A 216 -7.02 0.36 -21.86
C LEU A 216 -7.97 -0.83 -22.02
N ASP A 217 -8.87 -1.06 -21.08
CA ASP A 217 -9.78 -2.21 -21.10
C ASP A 217 -10.73 -2.18 -22.31
N ASN A 218 -11.21 -0.99 -22.69
CA ASN A 218 -12.08 -0.85 -23.86
C ASN A 218 -11.32 -0.65 -25.19
N THR A 219 -9.98 -0.74 -25.16
CA THR A 219 -9.13 -0.65 -26.35
C THR A 219 -8.83 -2.02 -26.96
N LYS A 220 -9.19 -2.18 -28.22
CA LYS A 220 -8.80 -3.32 -29.07
C LYS A 220 -7.58 -2.96 -29.91
N VAL A 221 -6.51 -3.75 -29.80
CA VAL A 221 -5.35 -3.63 -30.70
C VAL A 221 -5.62 -4.45 -31.96
N LYS A 222 -5.59 -3.77 -33.11
CA LYS A 222 -5.73 -4.38 -34.44
C LYS A 222 -4.41 -4.99 -34.91
N LYS A 223 -3.31 -4.25 -34.74
CA LYS A 223 -1.98 -4.64 -35.19
C LYS A 223 -0.91 -4.09 -34.26
N TYR A 224 -0.10 -4.99 -33.71
CA TYR A 224 1.10 -4.62 -32.97
C TYR A 224 2.25 -4.32 -33.93
N PRO A 225 2.97 -3.20 -33.73
CA PRO A 225 4.27 -3.00 -34.36
C PRO A 225 5.27 -4.05 -33.83
N GLU A 226 5.56 -5.08 -34.63
CA GLU A 226 6.42 -6.20 -34.21
C GLU A 226 7.81 -5.76 -33.77
N LYS A 227 8.35 -4.69 -34.39
CA LYS A 227 9.65 -4.10 -34.01
C LYS A 227 9.63 -3.54 -32.59
N ASP A 228 8.55 -2.88 -32.19
CA ASP A 228 8.44 -2.28 -30.85
C ASP A 228 8.22 -3.36 -29.78
N VAL A 229 7.40 -4.37 -30.10
CA VAL A 229 7.20 -5.54 -29.22
C VAL A 229 8.54 -6.24 -28.99
N LYS A 230 9.27 -6.57 -30.06
CA LYS A 230 10.55 -7.27 -29.97
C LYS A 230 11.60 -6.46 -29.23
N LYS A 231 11.67 -5.13 -29.46
CA LYS A 231 12.57 -4.24 -28.72
C LYS A 231 12.35 -4.34 -27.20
N ILE A 232 11.08 -4.37 -26.75
CA ILE A 232 10.75 -4.46 -25.32
C ILE A 232 11.05 -5.87 -24.79
N GLU A 233 10.71 -6.93 -25.54
CA GLU A 233 11.05 -8.31 -25.18
C GLU A 233 12.56 -8.48 -25.00
N ASP A 234 13.35 -8.06 -25.98
CA ASP A 234 14.81 -8.15 -25.96
C ASP A 234 15.40 -7.37 -24.78
N SER A 235 14.86 -6.18 -24.49
CA SER A 235 15.29 -5.37 -23.34
C SER A 235 15.01 -6.07 -22.01
N LEU A 236 13.80 -6.61 -21.82
CA LEU A 236 13.41 -7.31 -20.60
C LEU A 236 14.25 -8.58 -20.41
N ILE A 237 14.36 -9.42 -21.44
CA ILE A 237 15.16 -10.65 -21.38
C ILE A 237 16.63 -10.32 -21.09
N SER A 238 17.17 -9.27 -21.72
CA SER A 238 18.55 -8.83 -21.47
C SER A 238 18.77 -8.41 -20.01
N GLN A 239 17.81 -7.71 -19.41
CA GLN A 239 17.87 -7.34 -18.00
C GLN A 239 17.96 -8.58 -17.08
N TYR A 240 17.11 -9.59 -17.31
CA TYR A 240 17.18 -10.83 -16.54
C TYR A 240 18.47 -11.61 -16.76
N LYS A 241 19.01 -11.62 -17.99
CA LYS A 241 20.32 -12.21 -18.27
C LYS A 241 21.46 -11.48 -17.55
N SER A 242 21.41 -10.15 -17.47
CA SER A 242 22.39 -9.36 -16.69
C SER A 242 22.31 -9.68 -15.20
N VAL A 243 21.11 -9.84 -14.65
CA VAL A 243 20.90 -10.26 -13.25
C VAL A 243 21.45 -11.67 -13.02
N ALA A 244 21.15 -12.64 -13.89
CA ALA A 244 21.68 -14.00 -13.78
C ALA A 244 23.21 -14.02 -13.76
N LYS A 245 23.84 -13.22 -14.63
CA LYS A 245 25.29 -13.05 -14.67
C LYS A 245 25.84 -12.46 -13.37
N ALA A 246 25.15 -11.46 -12.79
CA ALA A 246 25.56 -10.87 -11.52
C ALA A 246 25.52 -11.89 -10.36
N TYR A 247 24.59 -12.84 -10.41
CA TYR A 247 24.50 -13.95 -9.45
C TYR A 247 25.37 -15.17 -9.82
N ASN A 248 26.20 -15.09 -10.86
CA ASN A 248 27.00 -16.21 -11.37
C ASN A 248 26.18 -17.48 -11.65
N MET A 249 24.94 -17.32 -12.12
CA MET A 249 24.06 -18.43 -12.48
C MET A 249 23.59 -18.33 -13.93
N SER A 250 23.08 -19.43 -14.46
CA SER A 250 22.46 -19.41 -15.78
C SER A 250 21.13 -18.65 -15.74
N TYR A 251 20.72 -18.10 -16.88
CA TYR A 251 19.40 -17.48 -17.02
C TYR A 251 18.27 -18.46 -16.72
N ASP A 252 18.42 -19.73 -17.12
CA ASP A 252 17.43 -20.77 -16.85
C ASP A 252 17.30 -21.04 -15.34
N ASP A 253 18.42 -21.16 -14.63
CA ASP A 253 18.43 -21.36 -13.17
C ASP A 253 17.82 -20.17 -12.43
N LEU A 254 18.14 -18.93 -12.86
CA LEU A 254 17.54 -17.72 -12.30
C LEU A 254 16.01 -17.77 -12.41
N ILE A 255 15.48 -18.07 -13.60
CA ILE A 255 14.03 -18.13 -13.83
C ILE A 255 13.39 -19.26 -13.04
N LYS A 256 14.02 -20.45 -12.97
CA LYS A 256 13.49 -21.56 -12.16
C LYS A 256 13.47 -21.24 -10.67
N GLN A 257 14.57 -20.72 -10.13
CA GLN A 257 14.72 -20.48 -8.70
C GLN A 257 13.92 -19.26 -8.22
N GLN A 258 13.91 -18.16 -8.98
CA GLN A 258 13.24 -16.93 -8.56
C GLN A 258 11.78 -16.85 -9.00
N MET A 259 11.45 -17.35 -10.19
CA MET A 259 10.09 -17.25 -10.75
C MET A 259 9.30 -18.55 -10.67
N GLY A 260 9.92 -19.66 -10.25
CA GLY A 260 9.25 -20.96 -10.10
C GLY A 260 8.67 -21.50 -11.41
N THR A 261 9.23 -21.12 -12.56
CA THR A 261 8.68 -21.44 -13.89
C THR A 261 9.77 -21.82 -14.89
N THR A 262 9.37 -22.25 -16.09
CA THR A 262 10.30 -22.56 -17.19
C THR A 262 10.60 -21.31 -18.01
N VAL A 263 11.77 -21.26 -18.66
CA VAL A 263 12.15 -20.17 -19.57
C VAL A 263 11.10 -19.93 -20.64
N GLU A 264 10.55 -20.99 -21.24
CA GLU A 264 9.52 -20.86 -22.28
C GLU A 264 8.24 -20.19 -21.75
N LYS A 265 7.79 -20.55 -20.54
CA LYS A 265 6.62 -19.93 -19.90
C LYS A 265 6.90 -18.48 -19.51
N PHE A 266 8.10 -18.22 -19.02
CA PHE A 266 8.56 -16.88 -18.67
C PHE A 266 8.62 -15.97 -19.91
N GLU A 267 9.23 -16.41 -21.01
CA GLU A 267 9.32 -15.61 -22.24
C GLU A 267 7.94 -15.36 -22.88
N LYS A 268 7.00 -16.31 -22.74
CA LYS A 268 5.58 -16.07 -23.08
C LYS A 268 4.95 -14.98 -22.20
N GLN A 269 5.30 -14.89 -20.93
CA GLN A 269 4.85 -13.80 -20.05
C GLN A 269 5.51 -12.47 -20.44
N VAL A 270 6.81 -12.48 -20.76
CA VAL A 270 7.53 -11.31 -21.29
C VAL A 270 6.87 -10.80 -22.57
N THR A 271 6.50 -11.69 -23.50
CA THR A 271 5.78 -11.34 -24.73
C THR A 271 4.44 -10.65 -24.42
N LYS A 272 3.68 -11.17 -23.44
CA LYS A 272 2.41 -10.55 -23.01
C LYS A 272 2.65 -9.17 -22.39
N ALA A 273 3.67 -9.03 -21.55
CA ALA A 273 4.05 -7.76 -20.94
C ALA A 273 4.50 -6.73 -21.98
N ALA A 274 5.31 -7.15 -22.95
CA ALA A 274 5.76 -6.30 -24.06
C ALA A 274 4.58 -5.82 -24.91
N LYS A 275 3.64 -6.70 -25.27
CA LYS A 275 2.39 -6.30 -25.96
C LYS A 275 1.57 -5.32 -25.13
N SER A 276 1.45 -5.53 -23.82
CA SER A 276 0.75 -4.59 -22.93
C SER A 276 1.42 -3.21 -22.93
N SER A 277 2.75 -3.16 -22.83
CA SER A 277 3.52 -1.91 -22.90
C SER A 277 3.35 -1.20 -24.24
N VAL A 278 3.45 -1.93 -25.37
CA VAL A 278 3.20 -1.36 -26.71
C VAL A 278 1.77 -0.86 -26.83
N LYS A 279 0.77 -1.56 -26.28
CA LYS A 279 -0.62 -1.09 -26.26
C LYS A 279 -0.74 0.26 -25.54
N GLN A 280 -0.10 0.41 -24.38
CA GLN A 280 -0.07 1.68 -23.64
C GLN A 280 0.55 2.81 -24.47
N THR A 281 1.68 2.55 -25.14
CA THR A 281 2.33 3.53 -26.02
C THR A 281 1.45 3.92 -27.21
N LEU A 282 0.78 2.94 -27.84
CA LEU A 282 -0.13 3.18 -28.96
C LEU A 282 -1.33 4.04 -28.54
N VAL A 283 -1.94 3.73 -27.39
CA VAL A 283 -3.06 4.51 -26.85
C VAL A 283 -2.63 5.93 -26.52
N THR A 284 -1.47 6.09 -25.88
CA THR A 284 -0.89 7.40 -25.54
C THR A 284 -0.70 8.25 -26.79
N LYS A 285 -0.01 7.72 -27.80
CA LYS A 285 0.26 8.44 -29.06
C LYS A 285 -1.04 8.80 -29.77
N ALA A 286 -1.98 7.85 -29.87
CA ALA A 286 -3.24 8.07 -30.56
C ALA A 286 -4.09 9.17 -29.90
N ILE A 287 -4.19 9.19 -28.56
CA ILE A 287 -4.94 10.22 -27.83
C ILE A 287 -4.20 11.56 -27.92
N ALA A 288 -2.88 11.57 -27.72
CA ALA A 288 -2.07 12.78 -27.81
C ALA A 288 -2.18 13.45 -29.19
N ASP A 289 -2.10 12.66 -30.27
CA ASP A 289 -2.25 13.15 -31.64
C ASP A 289 -3.69 13.68 -31.89
N LYS A 290 -4.71 12.95 -31.43
CA LYS A 290 -6.12 13.31 -31.63
C LYS A 290 -6.50 14.60 -30.91
N GLU A 291 -6.04 14.76 -29.68
CA GLU A 291 -6.40 15.87 -28.79
C GLU A 291 -5.33 16.97 -28.78
N ASN A 292 -4.30 16.83 -29.63
CA ASN A 292 -3.22 17.79 -29.81
C ASN A 292 -2.50 18.10 -28.49
N ILE A 293 -2.28 17.08 -27.66
CA ILE A 293 -1.51 17.15 -26.42
C ILE A 293 -0.02 17.18 -26.80
N LYS A 294 0.61 18.35 -26.62
CA LYS A 294 1.99 18.59 -27.05
C LYS A 294 2.95 18.57 -25.88
N LEU A 295 4.03 17.82 -26.06
CA LEU A 295 5.20 17.87 -25.19
C LEU A 295 6.21 18.90 -25.72
N ASP A 296 5.91 20.18 -25.53
CA ASP A 296 6.86 21.26 -25.84
C ASP A 296 8.04 21.29 -24.85
N ASP A 297 9.05 22.11 -25.13
CA ASP A 297 10.28 22.15 -24.31
C ASP A 297 10.05 22.62 -22.87
N ALA A 298 9.05 23.48 -22.63
CA ALA A 298 8.72 23.98 -21.30
C ALA A 298 7.99 22.90 -20.48
N THR A 299 7.02 22.25 -21.11
CA THR A 299 6.24 21.15 -20.56
C THR A 299 7.16 19.96 -20.27
N TYR A 300 8.03 19.58 -21.22
CA TYR A 300 9.00 18.51 -21.02
C TYR A 300 9.94 18.77 -19.84
N LYS A 301 10.42 20.01 -19.65
CA LYS A 301 11.25 20.35 -18.49
C LYS A 301 10.48 20.23 -17.16
N THR A 302 9.19 20.50 -17.17
CA THR A 302 8.32 20.39 -15.99
C THR A 302 8.05 18.92 -15.66
N GLU A 303 7.68 18.12 -16.66
CA GLU A 303 7.46 16.68 -16.51
C GLU A 303 8.73 15.97 -16.02
N LEU A 304 9.90 16.32 -16.55
CA LEU A 304 11.16 15.75 -16.05
C LEU A 304 11.42 16.02 -14.56
N LYS A 305 10.94 17.15 -14.01
CA LYS A 305 11.05 17.43 -12.57
C LYS A 305 10.06 16.57 -11.78
N LYS A 306 8.84 16.38 -12.29
CA LYS A 306 7.84 15.48 -11.69
C LYS A 306 8.37 14.05 -11.64
N ILE A 307 8.82 13.52 -12.79
CA ILE A 307 9.42 12.19 -12.92
C ILE A 307 10.63 12.04 -11.99
N ALA A 308 11.53 13.02 -11.94
CA ALA A 308 12.69 12.94 -11.04
C ALA A 308 12.26 12.85 -9.56
N LYS A 309 11.27 13.65 -9.13
CA LYS A 309 10.74 13.62 -7.75
C LYS A 309 10.08 12.27 -7.45
N GLU A 310 9.24 11.80 -8.36
CA GLU A 310 8.43 10.58 -8.17
C GLU A 310 9.30 9.31 -8.13
N TYR A 311 10.30 9.21 -8.99
CA TYR A 311 11.23 8.08 -8.99
C TYR A 311 12.42 8.25 -8.03
N GLY A 312 12.41 9.28 -7.18
CA GLY A 312 13.42 9.46 -6.12
C GLY A 312 14.81 9.86 -6.63
N TYR A 313 14.93 10.48 -7.80
CA TYR A 313 16.20 11.00 -8.30
C TYR A 313 16.54 12.36 -7.69
N ASP A 314 17.77 12.51 -7.20
CA ASP A 314 18.29 13.78 -6.64
C ASP A 314 18.18 14.99 -7.59
N SER A 315 18.19 14.73 -8.89
CA SER A 315 18.06 15.77 -9.91
C SER A 315 17.62 15.22 -11.26
N VAL A 316 17.05 16.11 -12.09
CA VAL A 316 16.79 15.84 -13.51
C VAL A 316 18.05 15.39 -14.27
N LYS A 317 19.25 15.85 -13.83
CA LYS A 317 20.51 15.42 -14.42
C LYS A 317 20.82 13.95 -14.12
N ALA A 318 20.52 13.48 -12.90
CA ALA A 318 20.67 12.08 -12.52
C ALA A 318 19.68 11.20 -13.31
N LEU A 319 18.42 11.62 -13.40
CA LEU A 319 17.39 10.97 -14.22
C LEU A 319 17.83 10.79 -15.68
N LYS A 320 18.34 11.86 -16.31
CA LYS A 320 18.83 11.84 -17.70
C LYS A 320 20.06 10.97 -17.94
N LYS A 321 20.81 10.62 -16.89
CA LYS A 321 21.92 9.66 -16.98
C LYS A 321 21.42 8.21 -16.89
N ALA A 322 20.34 7.99 -16.15
CA ALA A 322 19.78 6.66 -15.92
C ALA A 322 18.84 6.20 -17.04
N ALA A 323 18.12 7.12 -17.69
CA ALA A 323 17.13 6.81 -18.72
C ALA A 323 17.41 7.56 -20.03
N SER A 324 17.03 6.96 -21.16
CA SER A 324 17.23 7.59 -22.47
C SER A 324 16.27 8.78 -22.65
N LYS A 325 16.68 9.77 -23.46
CA LYS A 325 15.81 10.91 -23.80
C LYS A 325 14.51 10.46 -24.47
N SER A 326 14.52 9.35 -25.21
CA SER A 326 13.33 8.81 -25.85
C SER A 326 12.35 8.30 -24.81
N ASP A 327 12.83 7.48 -23.87
CA ASP A 327 11.97 6.88 -22.84
C ASP A 327 11.37 7.97 -21.93
N LEU A 328 12.18 8.97 -21.55
CA LEU A 328 11.70 10.10 -20.76
C LEU A 328 10.64 10.93 -21.47
N LYS A 329 10.70 11.05 -22.79
CA LYS A 329 9.64 11.70 -23.57
C LYS A 329 8.38 10.86 -23.65
N GLU A 330 8.51 9.54 -23.78
CA GLU A 330 7.35 8.65 -23.79
C GLU A 330 6.64 8.63 -22.43
N ILE A 331 7.39 8.59 -21.32
CA ILE A 331 6.85 8.70 -19.95
C ILE A 331 6.13 10.03 -19.78
N ALA A 332 6.81 11.15 -20.05
CA ALA A 332 6.21 12.48 -19.91
C ALA A 332 4.94 12.66 -20.76
N LEU A 333 4.91 12.12 -21.98
CA LEU A 333 3.70 12.19 -22.81
C LEU A 333 2.56 11.31 -22.24
N ASN A 334 2.89 10.14 -21.69
CA ASN A 334 1.91 9.27 -21.05
C ASN A 334 1.29 9.94 -19.81
N ASP A 335 2.10 10.60 -18.99
CA ASP A 335 1.62 11.31 -17.80
C ASP A 335 0.67 12.45 -18.18
N LEU A 336 1.00 13.25 -19.20
CA LEU A 336 0.11 14.29 -19.72
C LEU A 336 -1.21 13.72 -20.25
N VAL A 337 -1.18 12.58 -20.96
CA VAL A 337 -2.38 11.92 -21.46
C VAL A 337 -3.24 11.39 -20.31
N LYS A 338 -2.63 10.79 -19.28
CA LYS A 338 -3.35 10.32 -18.08
C LYS A 338 -4.00 11.47 -17.32
N GLU A 339 -3.27 12.55 -17.09
CA GLU A 339 -3.78 13.77 -16.46
C GLU A 339 -4.96 14.34 -17.26
N TRP A 340 -4.82 14.42 -18.58
CA TRP A 340 -5.91 14.86 -19.45
C TRP A 340 -7.12 13.92 -19.38
N LEU A 341 -6.92 12.60 -19.40
CA LEU A 341 -8.00 11.62 -19.31
C LEU A 341 -8.76 11.71 -17.98
N ALA A 342 -8.06 11.90 -16.86
CA ALA A 342 -8.69 12.12 -15.55
C ALA A 342 -9.61 13.35 -15.58
N ASN A 343 -9.18 14.44 -16.22
CA ASN A 343 -9.99 15.64 -16.39
C ASN A 343 -11.19 15.46 -17.33
N GLN A 344 -11.21 14.39 -18.12
CA GLN A 344 -12.28 14.07 -19.06
C GLN A 344 -13.16 12.90 -18.61
N CYS A 345 -12.86 12.25 -17.48
CA CYS A 345 -13.64 11.10 -17.00
C CYS A 345 -14.93 11.55 -16.29
N ILE A 346 -15.86 10.61 -16.14
CA ILE A 346 -17.09 10.79 -15.36
C ILE A 346 -16.99 9.88 -14.15
N GLN A 347 -17.04 10.48 -12.96
CA GLN A 347 -17.09 9.71 -11.71
C GLN A 347 -18.52 9.30 -11.42
N VAL A 348 -18.74 8.00 -11.24
CA VAL A 348 -20.04 7.43 -10.89
C VAL A 348 -19.96 6.78 -9.50
N GLU A 349 -21.03 6.90 -8.71
CA GLU A 349 -21.11 6.18 -7.44
C GLU A 349 -20.97 4.68 -7.72
N SER A 350 -20.11 4.00 -6.97
CA SER A 350 -19.84 2.59 -7.22
C SER A 350 -21.11 1.77 -6.98
N SER A 351 -21.49 0.93 -7.95
CA SER A 351 -22.67 0.07 -7.85
C SER A 351 -22.45 -1.16 -6.94
N SER A 352 -21.32 -1.25 -6.23
CA SER A 352 -21.04 -2.36 -5.32
C SER A 352 -21.18 -1.95 -3.85
N SER A 353 -22.42 -1.89 -3.37
CA SER A 353 -22.73 -2.02 -1.94
C SER A 353 -24.04 -2.80 -1.74
N SER A 354 -23.98 -4.13 -1.91
CA SER A 354 -25.00 -5.02 -1.35
C SER A 354 -24.51 -6.46 -1.21
N SER A 355 -23.48 -6.72 -0.38
CA SER A 355 -23.31 -8.02 0.27
C SER A 355 -22.18 -8.01 1.32
N SER A 356 -22.35 -7.24 2.40
CA SER A 356 -21.65 -7.51 3.68
C SER A 356 -22.21 -6.68 4.82
N SER A 357 -23.52 -6.79 5.08
CA SER A 357 -24.12 -6.28 6.31
C SER A 357 -25.36 -7.09 6.71
N SER A 358 -25.15 -8.32 7.19
CA SER A 358 -26.08 -8.96 8.15
C SER A 358 -25.50 -10.27 8.68
N SER A 359 -24.91 -10.24 9.88
CA SER A 359 -25.12 -11.28 10.91
C SER A 359 -24.45 -10.89 12.22
N SER A 360 -24.96 -9.84 12.84
CA SER A 360 -24.88 -9.66 14.29
C SER A 360 -26.26 -9.28 14.80
N SER A 361 -27.02 -10.27 15.25
CA SER A 361 -27.86 -10.19 16.45
C SER A 361 -28.69 -11.46 16.67
N SER A 362 -28.59 -11.94 17.91
CA SER A 362 -29.64 -12.54 18.74
C SER A 362 -30.33 -13.83 18.30
N SER A 363 -30.02 -14.90 19.04
CA SER A 363 -31.05 -15.83 19.52
C SER A 363 -30.76 -16.24 20.97
N SER A 364 -31.22 -15.41 21.89
CA SER A 364 -31.60 -15.86 23.23
C SER A 364 -33.06 -16.31 23.18
N SER A 365 -33.32 -17.60 23.29
CA SER A 365 -34.62 -18.09 23.76
C SER A 365 -34.46 -19.43 24.48
N SER A 366 -34.69 -19.33 25.78
CA SER A 366 -35.04 -20.37 26.74
C SER A 366 -35.94 -21.49 26.20
N SER A 367 -35.62 -22.73 26.57
CA SER A 367 -36.62 -23.76 26.86
C SER A 367 -36.11 -24.71 27.94
N SER A 368 -36.60 -24.51 29.15
CA SER A 368 -36.61 -25.51 30.22
C SER A 368 -37.79 -26.47 30.00
N SER A 369 -37.54 -27.78 29.95
CA SER A 369 -38.44 -28.77 30.56
C SER A 369 -37.82 -30.17 30.53
N SER A 370 -37.80 -30.73 31.73
CA SER A 370 -37.53 -32.09 32.20
C SER A 370 -38.36 -33.22 31.58
N SER A 371 -37.75 -34.39 31.42
CA SER A 371 -38.29 -35.75 31.71
C SER A 371 -37.22 -36.78 31.29
N SER A 372 -36.44 -37.37 32.20
CA SER A 372 -36.72 -38.55 33.03
C SER A 372 -36.78 -39.88 32.27
N SER A 373 -36.08 -40.88 32.86
CA SER A 373 -36.05 -42.32 32.55
C SER A 373 -35.07 -42.75 31.45
N SER A 374 -34.32 -43.84 31.53
CA SER A 374 -33.79 -44.69 32.60
C SER A 374 -33.01 -45.81 31.90
N SER A 375 -32.09 -46.46 32.62
CA SER A 375 -31.71 -47.88 32.46
C SER A 375 -30.48 -48.23 31.61
N SER A 376 -29.39 -48.46 32.34
CA SER A 376 -28.68 -49.76 32.44
C SER A 376 -27.56 -50.14 31.46
N GLY A 377 -26.44 -50.55 32.08
CA GLY A 377 -25.45 -51.52 31.58
C GLY A 377 -24.24 -50.86 30.92
N ASN A 378 -22.99 -51.07 31.34
CA ASN A 378 -22.38 -51.97 32.31
C ASN A 378 -21.00 -51.38 32.67
#